data_AF-A0A411MFL0-F1
#
_entry.id   AF-A0A411MFL0-F1
#
_cell.length_a   1.000
_cell.length_b   1.000
_cell.length_c   1.000
_cell.angle_alpha   90.00
_cell.angle_beta   90.00
_cell.angle_gamma   90.00
#
_symmetry.space_group_name_H-M   'P 1'
#
loop_
_entity.id
_entity.type
_entity.pdbx_description
1 polymer ?
#
loop_
_entity_poly.entity_id
_entity_poly.type
_entity_poly.pdbx_seq_one_letter_code
_entity_poly.pdbx_strand_id
1 'polypeptide(L)'
;MKADPQQGAYLYIPYLLIGVSLAPVILLAWLIPAVADQGFYAELERFLDDCLFGRVGVWSSMFPLTAKAIGNYIAVAAPFFSLWITVCIMRRSLLRPGPPAQVALGRYALIAAGCVLLDAFLIYQNYFTFTDFAAHSRRFRFFGLSVVFFPFIAMLSLLAFYAMTFFSYNLLLRFPREVLAQRRQRH
;
A
#
# COMPACT_ATOMS: atom_id res chain seq x y z
N MET A 1 -29.23 1.15 -34.63
CA MET A 1 -28.03 1.41 -33.82
C MET A 1 -27.53 0.06 -33.34
N LYS A 2 -26.48 -0.48 -33.97
CA LYS A 2 -25.95 -1.82 -33.65
C LYS A 2 -25.39 -1.79 -32.24
N ALA A 3 -25.95 -2.61 -31.34
CA ALA A 3 -25.33 -2.93 -30.07
C ALA A 3 -24.03 -3.68 -30.38
N ASP A 4 -22.90 -3.08 -30.02
CA ASP A 4 -21.58 -3.67 -30.20
C ASP A 4 -21.42 -4.85 -29.23
N PRO A 5 -21.27 -6.09 -29.71
CA PRO A 5 -21.09 -7.25 -28.85
C PRO A 5 -19.62 -7.30 -28.41
N GLN A 6 -19.39 -7.53 -27.11
CA GLN A 6 -18.08 -7.75 -26.47
C GLN A 6 -17.28 -6.53 -25.97
N GLN A 7 -17.88 -5.66 -25.17
CA GLN A 7 -17.09 -5.00 -24.12
C GLN A 7 -16.79 -6.01 -23.00
N GLY A 8 -15.65 -6.71 -23.14
CA GLY A 8 -15.10 -7.56 -22.08
C GLY A 8 -14.81 -6.77 -20.81
N ALA A 9 -14.78 -7.45 -19.66
CA ALA A 9 -14.35 -6.82 -18.42
C ALA A 9 -12.92 -6.31 -18.59
N TYR A 10 -12.68 -5.03 -18.29
CA TYR A 10 -11.33 -4.46 -18.31
C TYR A 10 -11.02 -3.78 -16.98
N LEU A 11 -9.77 -3.93 -16.56
CA LEU A 11 -9.22 -3.31 -15.37
C LEU A 11 -8.29 -2.18 -15.79
N TYR A 12 -8.65 -0.94 -15.47
CA TYR A 12 -7.78 0.21 -15.68
C TYR A 12 -6.81 0.33 -14.50
N ILE A 13 -5.51 0.20 -14.77
CA ILE A 13 -4.47 0.42 -13.77
C ILE A 13 -3.85 1.80 -14.01
N PRO A 14 -3.89 2.73 -13.04
CA PRO A 14 -3.33 4.07 -13.19
C PRO A 14 -1.80 4.06 -13.03
N TYR A 15 -1.08 3.46 -13.99
CA TYR A 15 0.39 3.30 -13.93
C TYR A 15 1.15 4.60 -13.70
N LEU A 16 0.69 5.71 -14.30
CA LEU A 16 1.31 7.02 -14.09
C LEU A 16 1.19 7.48 -12.63
N LEU A 17 0.03 7.30 -12.01
CA LEU A 17 -0.18 7.65 -10.60
C LEU A 17 0.67 6.77 -9.68
N ILE A 18 0.76 5.47 -9.99
CA ILE A 18 1.64 4.53 -9.28
C ILE A 18 3.09 5.00 -9.40
N GLY A 19 3.59 5.26 -10.61
CA GLY A 19 4.95 5.73 -10.86
C GLY A 19 5.27 7.03 -10.11
N VAL A 20 4.38 8.02 -10.17
CA VAL A 20 4.53 9.30 -9.44
C VAL A 20 4.57 9.08 -7.93
N SER A 21 3.79 8.15 -7.39
CA SER A 21 3.80 7.84 -5.97
C SER A 21 5.05 7.05 -5.51
N LEU A 22 5.70 6.33 -6.41
CA LEU A 22 6.92 5.57 -6.10
C LEU A 22 8.19 6.40 -6.28
N ALA A 23 8.19 7.37 -7.20
CA ALA A 23 9.36 8.19 -7.50
C ALA A 23 9.99 8.85 -6.25
N PRO A 24 9.23 9.40 -5.29
CA PRO A 24 9.79 9.96 -4.07
C PRO A 24 10.61 8.96 -3.25
N VAL A 25 10.26 7.67 -3.24
CA VAL A 25 11.04 6.65 -2.54
C VAL A 25 12.46 6.56 -3.11
N ILE A 26 12.58 6.58 -4.44
CA ILE A 26 13.87 6.54 -5.13
C ILE A 26 14.64 7.84 -4.92
N LEU A 27 13.95 8.99 -5.01
CA LEU A 27 14.56 10.31 -4.80
C LEU A 27 15.11 10.44 -3.36
N LEU A 28 14.35 10.03 -2.36
CA LEU A 28 14.80 10.04 -0.96
C LEU A 28 15.99 9.10 -0.76
N ALA A 29 15.97 7.91 -1.38
CA ALA A 29 17.09 6.97 -1.31
C ALA A 29 18.38 7.53 -1.95
N TRP A 30 18.26 8.40 -2.96
CA TRP A 30 19.41 8.98 -3.66
C TRP A 30 19.92 10.27 -3.01
N LEU A 31 19.00 11.13 -2.54
CA LEU A 31 19.34 12.46 -2.01
C LEU A 31 19.72 12.45 -0.54
N ILE A 32 19.13 11.56 0.27
CA ILE A 32 19.32 11.58 1.73
C ILE A 32 20.49 10.67 2.12
N PRO A 33 21.51 11.19 2.83
CA PRO A 33 22.65 10.41 3.27
C PRO A 33 22.21 9.35 4.29
N ALA A 34 23.02 8.29 4.40
CA ALA A 34 22.75 7.17 5.31
C ALA A 34 22.64 7.62 6.78
N VAL A 35 23.47 8.58 7.19
CA VAL A 35 23.58 9.08 8.57
C VAL A 35 23.44 10.61 8.56
N ALA A 36 22.87 11.16 9.64
CA ALA A 36 22.72 12.59 9.83
C ALA A 36 24.04 13.22 10.29
N ASP A 37 24.90 13.56 9.34
CA ASP A 37 26.20 14.18 9.62
C ASP A 37 26.08 15.71 9.75
N GLN A 38 25.54 16.18 10.89
CA GLN A 38 25.41 17.60 11.29
C GLN A 38 24.65 18.52 10.30
N GLY A 39 24.22 19.69 10.78
CA GLY A 39 23.50 20.68 9.98
C GLY A 39 22.07 20.26 9.60
N PHE A 40 21.69 20.47 8.34
CA PHE A 40 20.31 20.25 7.85
C PHE A 40 19.81 18.81 8.10
N TYR A 41 20.65 17.80 7.91
CA TYR A 41 20.24 16.40 8.05
C TYR A 41 19.97 15.99 9.49
N ALA A 42 20.63 16.62 10.47
CA ALA A 42 20.35 16.42 11.88
C ALA A 42 19.02 17.06 12.30
N GLU A 43 18.71 18.26 11.77
CA GLU A 43 17.40 18.89 11.98
C GLU A 43 16.28 18.12 11.28
N LEU A 44 16.54 17.57 10.08
CA LEU A 44 15.61 16.67 9.42
C LEU A 44 15.35 15.43 10.26
N GLU A 45 16.39 14.82 10.83
CA GLU A 45 16.23 13.65 11.70
C GLU A 45 15.35 13.95 12.91
N ARG A 46 15.60 15.09 13.59
CA ARG A 46 14.78 15.56 14.71
C ARG A 46 13.33 15.83 14.30
N PHE A 47 13.13 16.49 13.17
CA PHE A 47 11.79 16.73 12.64
C PHE A 47 11.04 15.42 12.38
N LEU A 48 11.71 14.41 11.81
CA LEU A 48 11.11 13.10 11.58
C LEU A 48 10.72 12.40 12.89
N ASP A 49 11.51 12.56 13.95
CA ASP A 49 11.26 11.94 15.26
C ASP A 49 10.18 12.69 16.07
N ASP A 50 10.21 14.03 16.07
CA ASP A 50 9.38 14.86 16.95
C ASP A 50 8.05 15.26 16.31
N CYS A 51 8.01 15.45 14.98
CA CYS A 51 6.83 15.95 14.26
C CYS A 51 6.15 14.91 13.37
N LEU A 52 6.80 13.77 13.12
CA LEU A 52 6.26 12.68 12.32
C LEU A 52 6.26 11.37 13.12
N PHE A 53 6.34 10.22 12.46
CA PHE A 53 6.20 8.91 13.09
C PHE A 53 7.55 8.37 13.60
N GLY A 54 8.66 9.11 13.44
CA GLY A 54 9.99 8.67 13.83
C GLY A 54 10.39 7.38 13.11
N ARG A 55 10.71 6.34 13.87
CA ARG A 55 11.13 5.04 13.34
C ARG A 55 9.95 4.11 13.07
N VAL A 56 9.51 4.05 11.81
CA VAL A 56 8.38 3.20 11.40
C VAL A 56 8.58 2.44 10.09
N GLY A 57 7.85 1.33 9.94
CA GLY A 57 7.74 0.59 8.70
C GLY A 57 9.03 -0.14 8.31
N VAL A 58 9.39 -0.05 7.03
CA VAL A 58 10.60 -0.69 6.47
C VAL A 58 11.83 0.07 6.94
N TRP A 59 12.69 -0.58 7.72
CA TRP A 59 13.87 0.04 8.34
C TRP A 59 15.17 -0.68 8.00
N SER A 60 16.29 0.05 8.05
CA SER A 60 17.64 -0.54 8.04
C SER A 60 18.56 0.21 8.97
N SER A 61 19.29 -0.52 9.82
CA SER A 61 20.32 0.05 10.68
C SER A 61 21.56 0.57 9.94
N MET A 62 21.76 0.21 8.66
CA MET A 62 22.93 0.63 7.88
C MET A 62 22.79 2.03 7.28
N PHE A 63 21.56 2.52 7.11
CA PHE A 63 21.25 3.85 6.58
C PHE A 63 20.01 4.41 7.32
N PRO A 64 20.15 4.67 8.63
CA PRO A 64 19.03 5.02 9.50
C PRO A 64 18.27 6.26 9.03
N LEU A 65 18.94 7.32 8.59
CA LEU A 65 18.26 8.55 8.17
C LEU A 65 17.45 8.34 6.89
N THR A 66 18.05 7.72 5.88
CA THR A 66 17.39 7.38 4.61
C THR A 66 16.18 6.49 4.86
N ALA A 67 16.32 5.45 5.70
CA ALA A 67 15.24 4.55 6.06
C ALA A 67 14.11 5.29 6.80
N LYS A 68 14.45 6.21 7.71
CA LYS A 68 13.48 7.04 8.44
C LYS A 68 12.67 7.91 7.49
N ALA A 69 13.33 8.61 6.58
CA ALA A 69 12.67 9.50 5.62
C ALA A 69 11.73 8.72 4.70
N ILE A 70 12.16 7.57 4.18
CA ILE A 70 11.34 6.71 3.33
C ILE A 70 10.15 6.13 4.10
N GLY A 71 10.37 5.63 5.31
CA GLY A 71 9.29 5.08 6.15
C GLY A 71 8.20 6.10 6.45
N ASN A 72 8.60 7.33 6.82
CA ASN A 72 7.65 8.42 7.06
C ASN A 72 6.92 8.87 5.80
N TYR A 73 7.62 8.95 4.66
CA TYR A 73 6.96 9.20 3.38
C TYR A 73 5.89 8.15 3.09
N ILE A 74 6.21 6.86 3.24
CA ILE A 74 5.25 5.76 3.02
C ILE A 74 4.08 5.87 3.99
N ALA A 75 4.31 6.19 5.27
CA ALA A 75 3.26 6.37 6.26
C ALA A 75 2.25 7.46 5.86
N VAL A 76 2.69 8.57 5.26
CA VAL A 76 1.80 9.64 4.80
C VAL A 76 1.19 9.31 3.43
N ALA A 77 2.00 8.79 2.51
CA ALA A 77 1.63 8.57 1.12
C ALA A 77 0.68 7.39 0.95
N ALA A 78 0.87 6.30 1.70
CA ALA A 78 0.09 5.08 1.59
C ALA A 78 -1.43 5.32 1.65
N PRO A 79 -2.01 5.95 2.71
CA PRO A 79 -3.46 6.12 2.80
C PRO A 79 -4.03 7.03 1.70
N PHE A 80 -3.27 8.05 1.28
CA PHE A 80 -3.71 9.00 0.26
C PHE A 80 -3.71 8.38 -1.14
N PHE A 81 -2.56 7.82 -1.55
CA PHE A 81 -2.43 7.22 -2.87
C PHE A 81 -3.20 5.91 -2.99
N SER A 82 -3.30 5.08 -1.95
CA SER A 82 -4.07 3.84 -2.01
C SER A 82 -5.55 4.10 -2.27
N LEU A 83 -6.13 5.10 -1.58
CA LEU A 83 -7.50 5.52 -1.79
C LEU A 83 -7.70 6.11 -3.19
N TRP A 84 -6.80 7.01 -3.61
CA TRP A 84 -6.91 7.65 -4.92
C TRP A 84 -6.77 6.65 -6.07
N ILE A 85 -5.79 5.75 -6.00
CA ILE A 85 -5.62 4.66 -6.97
C ILE A 85 -6.88 3.79 -6.98
N THR A 86 -7.40 3.39 -5.82
CA THR A 86 -8.63 2.59 -5.73
C THR A 86 -9.81 3.30 -6.39
N VAL A 87 -10.02 4.59 -6.13
CA VAL A 87 -11.07 5.40 -6.76
C VAL A 87 -10.89 5.50 -8.27
N CYS A 88 -9.65 5.71 -8.74
CA CYS A 88 -9.34 5.77 -10.17
C CYS A 88 -9.63 4.43 -10.87
N ILE A 89 -9.21 3.31 -10.27
CA ILE A 89 -9.51 1.97 -10.80
C ILE A 89 -11.03 1.77 -10.82
N MET A 90 -11.75 2.09 -9.75
CA MET A 90 -13.20 1.90 -9.68
C MET A 90 -13.99 2.77 -10.67
N ARG A 91 -13.59 4.02 -10.89
CA ARG A 91 -14.28 4.93 -11.82
C ARG A 91 -14.03 4.59 -13.28
N ARG A 92 -12.84 4.06 -13.59
CA ARG A 92 -12.41 3.82 -14.98
C ARG A 92 -12.42 2.35 -15.38
N SER A 93 -12.62 1.42 -14.47
CA SER A 93 -12.70 0.00 -14.81
C SER A 93 -14.15 -0.41 -15.02
N LEU A 94 -14.43 -1.05 -16.15
CA LEU A 94 -15.71 -1.71 -16.36
C LEU A 94 -15.65 -3.13 -15.77
N LEU A 95 -15.76 -3.20 -14.44
CA LEU A 95 -15.87 -4.47 -13.74
C LEU A 95 -17.34 -4.90 -13.76
N ARG A 96 -17.77 -5.61 -14.80
CA ARG A 96 -19.12 -6.20 -14.81
C ARG A 96 -19.25 -7.14 -13.62
N PRO A 97 -20.20 -6.93 -12.70
CA PRO A 97 -20.48 -7.91 -11.67
C PRO A 97 -20.99 -9.16 -12.37
N GLY A 98 -20.17 -10.22 -12.39
CA GLY A 98 -20.66 -11.55 -12.68
C GLY A 98 -21.76 -11.91 -11.67
N PRO A 99 -22.62 -12.89 -11.96
CA PRO A 99 -23.52 -13.41 -10.93
C PRO A 99 -22.66 -13.75 -9.71
N PRO A 100 -22.97 -13.19 -8.52
CA PRO A 100 -22.17 -13.43 -7.33
C PRO A 100 -22.09 -14.94 -7.18
N ALA A 101 -20.86 -15.46 -7.11
CA ALA A 101 -20.66 -16.87 -6.80
C ALA A 101 -21.48 -17.15 -5.53
N GLN A 102 -22.23 -18.26 -5.51
CA GLN A 102 -22.99 -18.68 -4.34
C GLN A 102 -22.01 -19.11 -3.24
N VAL A 103 -21.30 -18.13 -2.67
CA VAL A 103 -20.39 -18.32 -1.57
C VAL A 103 -21.25 -18.32 -0.32
N ALA A 104 -21.17 -19.40 0.46
CA ALA A 104 -21.82 -19.47 1.76
C ALA A 104 -21.40 -18.26 2.61
N LEU A 105 -22.37 -17.61 3.26
CA LEU A 105 -22.15 -16.39 4.05
C LEU A 105 -20.99 -16.55 5.06
N GLY A 106 -20.86 -17.73 5.68
CA GLY A 106 -19.78 -18.04 6.60
C GLY A 106 -18.38 -18.01 5.96
N ARG A 107 -18.22 -18.48 4.71
CA ARG A 107 -16.94 -18.41 3.98
C ARG A 107 -16.60 -16.98 3.62
N TYR A 108 -17.59 -16.19 3.20
CA TYR A 108 -17.41 -14.77 2.92
C TYR A 108 -17.00 -13.99 4.19
N ALA A 109 -17.68 -14.24 5.31
CA ALA A 109 -17.35 -13.63 6.61
C ALA A 109 -15.93 -13.98 7.07
N LEU A 110 -15.49 -15.24 6.88
CA LEU A 110 -14.12 -15.66 7.18
C LEU A 110 -13.09 -14.90 6.33
N ILE A 111 -13.32 -14.76 5.03
CA ILE A 111 -12.43 -14.03 4.13
C ILE A 111 -12.39 -12.54 4.52
N ALA A 112 -13.54 -11.95 4.83
CA ALA A 112 -13.63 -10.56 5.28
C ALA A 112 -12.87 -10.34 6.60
N ALA A 113 -13.05 -11.23 7.58
CA ALA A 113 -12.31 -11.17 8.83
C ALA A 113 -10.79 -11.30 8.60
N GLY A 114 -10.36 -12.24 7.76
CA GLY A 114 -8.95 -12.39 7.38
C GLY A 114 -8.38 -11.14 6.72
N CYS A 115 -9.15 -10.49 5.84
CA CYS A 115 -8.77 -9.24 5.18
C CYS A 115 -8.60 -8.09 6.19
N VAL A 116 -9.55 -7.94 7.11
CA VAL A 116 -9.49 -6.92 8.18
C VAL A 116 -8.29 -7.15 9.10
N LEU A 117 -8.01 -8.39 9.46
CA LEU A 117 -6.83 -8.73 10.27
C LEU A 117 -5.52 -8.42 9.53
N LEU A 118 -5.46 -8.67 8.22
CA LEU A 118 -4.30 -8.36 7.40
C LEU A 118 -4.07 -6.85 7.26
N ASP A 119 -5.15 -6.08 7.06
CA ASP A 119 -5.10 -4.61 7.06
C ASP A 119 -4.63 -4.08 8.41
N ALA A 120 -5.20 -4.59 9.51
CA ALA A 120 -4.79 -4.22 10.85
C ALA A 120 -3.31 -4.52 11.11
N PHE A 121 -2.83 -5.68 10.65
CA PHE A 121 -1.43 -6.05 10.73
C PHE A 121 -0.53 -5.09 9.95
N LEU A 122 -0.89 -4.73 8.71
CA LEU A 122 -0.10 -3.80 7.89
C LEU A 122 -0.10 -2.38 8.47
N ILE A 123 -1.23 -1.91 8.96
CA ILE A 123 -1.34 -0.61 9.65
C ILE A 123 -0.46 -0.65 10.91
N TYR A 124 -0.58 -1.70 11.72
CA TYR A 124 0.29 -1.86 12.89
C TYR A 124 1.77 -1.84 12.51
N GLN A 125 2.15 -2.59 11.48
CA GLN A 125 3.53 -2.66 10.99
C GLN A 125 4.07 -1.33 10.49
N ASN A 126 3.23 -0.50 9.88
CA ASN A 126 3.66 0.73 9.22
C ASN A 126 3.59 1.98 10.08
N TYR A 127 2.80 1.98 11.16
CA TYR A 127 2.64 3.17 12.03
C TYR A 127 3.13 2.95 13.45
N PHE A 128 3.18 1.72 13.94
CA PHE A 128 3.46 1.43 15.36
C PHE A 128 4.69 0.56 15.59
N THR A 129 5.26 -0.03 14.54
CA THR A 129 6.50 -0.78 14.64
C THR A 129 7.39 -0.54 13.42
N PHE A 130 8.58 -1.13 13.45
CA PHE A 130 9.54 -1.12 12.37
C PHE A 130 10.09 -2.53 12.16
N THR A 131 10.45 -2.85 10.92
CA THR A 131 11.12 -4.10 10.57
C THR A 131 12.52 -3.79 10.09
N ASP A 132 13.51 -4.18 10.89
CA ASP A 132 14.93 -3.97 10.55
C ASP A 132 15.43 -5.06 9.60
N PHE A 133 15.58 -4.71 8.33
CA PHE A 133 16.03 -5.65 7.31
C PHE A 133 17.54 -5.96 7.40
N ALA A 134 18.33 -5.13 8.06
CA ALA A 134 19.76 -5.35 8.23
C ALA A 134 20.07 -6.28 9.42
N ALA A 135 19.28 -6.21 10.49
CA ALA A 135 19.52 -6.96 11.73
C ALA A 135 18.69 -8.26 11.86
N HIS A 136 17.45 -8.29 11.35
CA HIS A 136 16.46 -9.26 11.85
C HIS A 136 16.40 -10.61 11.11
N SER A 137 16.94 -10.72 9.87
CA SER A 137 16.82 -11.96 9.07
C SER A 137 18.01 -12.17 8.14
N ARG A 138 18.73 -13.30 8.28
CA ARG A 138 19.82 -13.69 7.36
C ARG A 138 19.38 -13.74 5.90
N ARG A 139 18.13 -14.11 5.62
CA ARG A 139 17.59 -14.25 4.25
C ARG A 139 17.25 -12.91 3.61
N PHE A 140 16.77 -11.95 4.41
CA PHE A 140 16.41 -10.61 3.91
C PHE A 140 17.50 -9.57 4.14
N ARG A 141 18.62 -9.95 4.76
CA ARG A 141 19.77 -9.09 5.03
C ARG A 141 20.30 -8.39 3.80
N PHE A 142 20.25 -9.06 2.65
CA PHE A 142 20.72 -8.50 1.39
C PHE A 142 20.00 -7.18 1.02
N PHE A 143 18.70 -7.10 1.28
CA PHE A 143 17.91 -5.90 1.01
C PHE A 143 18.19 -4.77 2.01
N GLY A 144 18.54 -5.10 3.26
CA GLY A 144 18.92 -4.12 4.28
C GLY A 144 20.38 -3.65 4.18
N LEU A 145 21.25 -4.40 3.52
CA LEU A 145 22.68 -4.08 3.38
C LEU A 145 22.99 -3.21 2.16
N SER A 146 22.14 -3.24 1.13
CA SER A 146 22.36 -2.49 -0.10
C SER A 146 21.44 -1.29 -0.19
N VAL A 147 22.04 -0.11 -0.33
CA VAL A 147 21.36 1.17 -0.55
C VAL A 147 20.49 1.15 -1.81
N VAL A 148 20.82 0.31 -2.79
CA VAL A 148 20.04 0.17 -4.04
C VAL A 148 18.84 -0.75 -3.88
N PHE A 149 18.96 -1.82 -3.11
CA PHE A 149 17.88 -2.81 -2.96
C PHE A 149 16.85 -2.43 -1.91
N PHE A 150 17.22 -1.61 -0.93
CA PHE A 150 16.31 -1.10 0.08
C PHE A 150 15.10 -0.32 -0.48
N PRO A 151 15.27 0.70 -1.35
CA PRO A 151 14.13 1.41 -1.91
C PRO A 151 13.20 0.49 -2.70
N PHE A 152 13.71 -0.59 -3.29
CA PHE A 152 12.86 -1.58 -3.95
C PHE A 152 11.91 -2.28 -2.98
N ILE A 153 12.38 -2.68 -1.80
CA ILE A 153 11.51 -3.25 -0.75
C ILE A 153 10.53 -2.21 -0.22
N ALA A 154 10.96 -0.97 -0.04
CA ALA A 154 10.06 0.11 0.41
C ALA A 154 8.99 0.46 -0.64
N MET A 155 9.31 0.38 -1.94
CA MET A 155 8.31 0.50 -3.00
C MET A 155 7.32 -0.68 -2.99
N LEU A 156 7.81 -1.90 -2.73
CA LEU A 156 6.95 -3.08 -2.64
C LEU A 156 5.98 -2.99 -1.45
N SER A 157 6.41 -2.47 -0.30
CA SER A 157 5.52 -2.25 0.83
C SER A 157 4.44 -1.20 0.52
N LEU A 158 4.78 -0.12 -0.17
CA LEU A 158 3.80 0.88 -0.63
C LEU A 158 2.81 0.27 -1.65
N LEU A 159 3.28 -0.57 -2.58
CA LEU A 159 2.41 -1.32 -3.50
C LEU A 159 1.47 -2.27 -2.76
N ALA A 160 1.95 -2.92 -1.70
CA ALA A 160 1.12 -3.80 -0.88
C ALA A 160 -0.06 -3.02 -0.26
N PHE A 161 0.16 -1.79 0.21
CA PHE A 161 -0.93 -0.93 0.67
C PHE A 161 -1.97 -0.61 -0.42
N TYR A 162 -1.53 -0.39 -1.66
CA TYR A 162 -2.44 -0.14 -2.78
C TYR A 162 -3.30 -1.37 -3.08
N ALA A 163 -2.67 -2.54 -3.15
CA ALA A 163 -3.35 -3.81 -3.42
C ALA A 163 -4.34 -4.16 -2.31
N MET A 164 -3.94 -4.00 -1.04
CA MET A 164 -4.80 -4.30 0.11
C MET A 164 -5.99 -3.36 0.19
N THR A 165 -5.77 -2.04 0.07
CA THR A 165 -6.87 -1.07 0.07
C THR A 165 -7.89 -1.37 -1.03
N PHE A 166 -7.40 -1.72 -2.23
CA PHE A 166 -8.25 -2.11 -3.34
C PHE A 166 -9.05 -3.39 -3.05
N PHE A 167 -8.39 -4.42 -2.51
CA PHE A 167 -9.02 -5.70 -2.20
C PHE A 167 -10.06 -5.54 -1.08
N SER A 168 -9.71 -4.86 0.02
CA SER A 168 -10.59 -4.56 1.14
C SER A 168 -11.80 -3.73 0.71
N TYR A 169 -11.62 -2.75 -0.17
CA TYR A 169 -12.74 -1.99 -0.74
C TYR A 169 -13.71 -2.89 -1.53
N ASN A 170 -13.18 -3.73 -2.43
CA ASN A 170 -14.03 -4.61 -3.24
C ASN A 170 -14.74 -5.65 -2.37
N LEU A 171 -14.03 -6.21 -1.40
CA LEU A 171 -14.56 -7.27 -0.56
C LEU A 171 -15.59 -6.74 0.44
N LEU A 172 -15.29 -5.64 1.16
CA LEU A 172 -16.11 -5.15 2.28
C LEU A 172 -17.23 -4.19 1.86
N LEU A 173 -17.05 -3.42 0.78
CA LEU A 173 -18.00 -2.39 0.40
C LEU A 173 -18.73 -2.74 -0.89
N ARG A 174 -17.99 -3.12 -1.93
CA ARG A 174 -18.58 -3.34 -3.25
C ARG A 174 -19.44 -4.60 -3.29
N PHE A 175 -18.89 -5.74 -2.88
CA PHE A 175 -19.60 -7.02 -2.96
C PHE A 175 -20.91 -7.04 -2.14
N PRO A 176 -20.95 -6.55 -0.88
CA PRO A 176 -22.21 -6.47 -0.13
C PRO A 176 -23.25 -5.56 -0.78
N ARG A 177 -22.83 -4.42 -1.33
CA ARG A 177 -23.73 -3.49 -2.03
C ARG A 177 -24.37 -4.12 -3.26
N GLU A 178 -23.60 -4.87 -4.05
CA GLU A 178 -24.11 -5.56 -5.23
C GLU A 178 -25.10 -6.68 -4.84
N VAL A 179 -24.80 -7.45 -3.78
CA VAL A 179 -25.72 -8.48 -3.26
C VAL A 179 -27.03 -7.86 -2.75
N LEU A 180 -26.97 -6.75 -2.03
CA LEU A 180 -28.15 -6.02 -1.55
C LEU A 180 -28.98 -5.44 -2.71
N ALA A 181 -28.33 -4.86 -3.71
CA ALA A 181 -29.00 -4.30 -4.89
C ALA A 181 -29.76 -5.37 -5.69
N GLN A 182 -29.16 -6.55 -5.88
CA GLN A 182 -29.81 -7.67 -6.57
C GLN A 182 -31.01 -8.23 -5.79
N ARG A 183 -30.94 -8.30 -4.45
CA ARG A 183 -32.09 -8.71 -3.64
C ARG A 183 -33.26 -7.74 -3.78
N ARG A 184 -32.98 -6.43 -3.88
CA ARG A 184 -34.00 -5.39 -4.06
C ARG A 184 -34.68 -5.44 -5.44
N GLN A 185 -34.03 -5.96 -6.47
CA GLN A 185 -34.61 -6.13 -7.81
C GLN A 185 -35.45 -7.41 -7.96
N ARG A 186 -35.33 -8.36 -7.03
CA ARG A 186 -36.10 -9.62 -7.03
C ARG A 186 -37.39 -9.55 -6.21
N HIS A 187 -37.59 -8.48 -5.45
CA HIS A 187 -38.81 -8.18 -4.69
C HIS A 187 -39.53 -7.00 -5.34
#